data_AF-C3Y4V9-F1
#
_entry.id   AF-C3Y4V9-F1
#
_cell.length_a   1.000
_cell.length_b   1.000
_cell.length_c   1.000
_cell.angle_alpha   90.00
_cell.angle_beta   90.00
_cell.angle_gamma   90.00
#
_symmetry.space_group_name_H-M   'P 1'
#
loop_
_entity.id
_entity.type
_entity.pdbx_description
1 polymer ?
#
loop_
_entity_poly.entity_id
_entity_poly.type
_entity_poly.pdbx_seq_one_letter_code
_entity_poly.pdbx_strand_id
1 'polypeptide(L)'
;QLDFWKPPSHVNQSVDVHVPGEDVPAVLDLLQRHSITYHTMIGDVRQAVEKHMEDNHKARARTAGRPARVNDFDFSVYHEWNEIDDFITDVQQTYPQIATLSSEAATFEGRAIKTLKPSTSGETKPAIWIDAAIHCREWISTATVLYAIDQFTRQYGTDPTVTQLLDELDWYFTPVFNVDGYVYTWEAPENRLWRKNRSTQPGPCVGVDLNRNWDDHFAETGASPDPCSIIYHGMAPFSEPETRGISDFVLNHPEIKVYLAMHSYSQLWISPWGYDYARPPQYHLQNAMALAAESASRAVHGVPYRVGRSIEILYAVSGGARDWAYDKAGVTYSYTVELRDTGRYGFLLPPDQIIPTAEETFPAYLTVGQWILDHPY
;
A
#
# COMPACT_ATOMS: atom_id res chain seq x y z
N GLN A 1 -8.01 -19.83 13.81
CA GLN A 1 -7.26 -19.87 12.52
C GLN A 1 -6.08 -18.93 12.65
N LEU A 2 -4.88 -19.39 12.30
CA LEU A 2 -3.67 -18.56 12.37
C LEU A 2 -3.69 -17.48 11.28
N ASP A 3 -3.26 -16.26 11.62
CA ASP A 3 -3.14 -15.13 10.70
C ASP A 3 -1.65 -14.79 10.53
N PHE A 4 -1.06 -15.17 9.39
CA PHE A 4 0.33 -14.89 9.09
C PHE A 4 0.47 -13.44 8.60
N TRP A 5 1.07 -12.60 9.43
CA TRP A 5 1.39 -11.21 9.08
C TRP A 5 2.61 -11.15 8.17
N LYS A 6 3.59 -12.04 8.44
CA LYS A 6 4.73 -12.31 7.57
C LYS A 6 4.89 -13.83 7.44
N PRO A 7 4.53 -14.42 6.28
CA PRO A 7 4.48 -15.87 6.15
C PRO A 7 5.88 -16.49 6.03
N PRO A 8 6.00 -17.83 6.24
CA PRO A 8 7.25 -18.56 6.01
C PRO A 8 7.77 -18.40 4.58
N SER A 9 9.09 -18.23 4.46
CA SER A 9 9.72 -18.05 3.15
C SER A 9 11.04 -18.80 2.99
N HIS A 10 12.11 -18.26 3.59
CA HIS A 10 13.47 -18.77 3.47
C HIS A 10 14.04 -19.16 4.83
N VAL A 11 15.05 -20.01 4.81
CA VAL A 11 15.85 -20.29 6.00
C VAL A 11 16.45 -18.97 6.53
N ASN A 12 16.41 -18.79 7.86
CA ASN A 12 16.86 -17.59 8.57
C ASN A 12 16.03 -16.31 8.33
N GLN A 13 14.85 -16.40 7.72
CA GLN A 13 13.87 -15.30 7.74
C GLN A 13 12.90 -15.46 8.91
N SER A 14 12.49 -14.34 9.52
CA SER A 14 11.46 -14.35 10.55
C SER A 14 10.08 -14.62 9.95
N VAL A 15 9.23 -15.27 10.75
CA VAL A 15 7.81 -15.49 10.48
C VAL A 15 7.02 -14.83 11.58
N ASP A 16 6.09 -13.96 11.20
CA ASP A 16 5.25 -13.23 12.15
C ASP A 16 3.84 -13.78 12.01
N VAL A 17 3.35 -14.42 13.07
CA VAL A 17 2.05 -15.09 13.10
C VAL A 17 1.23 -14.61 14.29
N HIS A 18 0.05 -14.11 14.01
CA HIS A 18 -0.98 -13.87 15.01
C HIS A 18 -1.71 -15.17 15.31
N VAL A 19 -1.69 -15.56 16.58
CA VAL A 19 -2.26 -16.81 17.09
C VAL A 19 -3.45 -16.47 17.98
N PRO A 20 -4.66 -17.00 17.70
CA PRO A 20 -5.80 -16.88 18.61
C PRO A 20 -5.47 -17.37 20.02
N GLY A 21 -6.00 -16.72 21.05
CA GLY A 21 -5.64 -16.99 22.44
C GLY A 21 -5.84 -18.45 22.85
N GLU A 22 -6.90 -19.08 22.36
CA GLU A 22 -7.22 -20.50 22.57
C GLU A 22 -6.20 -21.46 21.92
N ASP A 23 -5.56 -21.04 20.83
CA ASP A 23 -4.60 -21.83 20.06
C ASP A 23 -3.17 -21.68 20.58
N VAL A 24 -2.87 -20.65 21.40
CA VAL A 24 -1.52 -20.34 21.90
C VAL A 24 -0.85 -21.55 22.56
N PRO A 25 -1.47 -22.28 23.51
CA PRO A 25 -0.80 -23.42 24.15
C PRO A 25 -0.40 -24.52 23.15
N ALA A 26 -1.26 -24.81 22.18
CA ALA A 26 -1.02 -25.84 21.17
C ALA A 26 0.10 -25.43 20.20
N VAL A 27 0.14 -24.16 19.79
CA VAL A 27 1.20 -23.64 18.92
C VAL A 27 2.55 -23.62 19.66
N LEU A 28 2.60 -23.15 20.90
CA LEU A 28 3.85 -23.11 21.67
C LEU A 28 4.43 -24.50 21.90
N ASP A 29 3.59 -25.49 22.22
CA ASP A 29 4.01 -26.88 22.35
C ASP A 29 4.55 -27.45 21.02
N LEU A 30 3.91 -27.14 19.89
CA LEU A 30 4.40 -27.54 18.56
C LEU A 30 5.79 -26.94 18.28
N LEU A 31 5.97 -25.63 18.51
CA LEU A 31 7.25 -24.95 18.30
C LEU A 31 8.36 -25.56 19.16
N GLN A 32 8.07 -25.85 20.43
CA GLN A 32 9.01 -26.49 21.35
C GLN A 32 9.39 -27.91 20.90
N ARG A 33 8.40 -28.74 20.52
CA ARG A 33 8.63 -30.11 20.03
C ARG A 33 9.52 -30.16 18.80
N HIS A 34 9.43 -29.13 17.94
CA HIS A 34 10.24 -29.02 16.73
C HIS A 34 11.50 -28.16 16.90
N SER A 35 11.82 -27.73 18.13
CA SER A 35 12.98 -26.86 18.43
C SER A 35 13.01 -25.57 17.59
N ILE A 36 11.83 -25.03 17.26
CA ILE A 36 11.68 -23.75 16.56
C ILE A 36 11.77 -22.64 17.60
N THR A 37 12.79 -21.79 17.48
CA THR A 37 12.96 -20.62 18.35
C THR A 37 11.90 -19.57 18.06
N TYR A 38 11.27 -19.02 19.10
CA TYR A 38 10.27 -17.97 18.97
C TYR A 38 10.47 -16.90 20.05
N HIS A 39 9.89 -15.72 19.82
CA HIS A 39 9.72 -14.68 20.83
C HIS A 39 8.35 -14.04 20.65
N THR A 40 7.78 -13.51 21.72
CA THR A 40 6.51 -12.80 21.66
C THR A 40 6.75 -11.37 21.17
N MET A 41 6.25 -11.07 19.96
CA MET A 41 6.32 -9.75 19.35
C MET A 41 5.29 -8.79 19.98
N ILE A 42 4.02 -9.23 20.05
CA ILE A 42 2.91 -8.53 20.69
C ILE A 42 2.26 -9.50 21.67
N GLY A 43 2.21 -9.12 22.96
CA GLY A 43 1.68 -9.99 24.01
C GLY A 43 0.17 -10.17 23.94
N ASP A 44 -0.56 -9.07 23.81
CA ASP A 44 -2.01 -9.05 23.66
C ASP A 44 -2.38 -8.15 22.47
N VAL A 45 -2.81 -8.79 21.37
CA VAL A 45 -3.18 -8.08 20.14
C VAL A 45 -4.42 -7.22 20.34
N ARG A 46 -5.38 -7.65 21.17
CA ARG A 46 -6.58 -6.86 21.44
C ARG A 46 -6.21 -5.58 22.19
N GLN A 47 -5.38 -5.71 23.23
CA GLN A 47 -4.88 -4.54 23.97
C GLN A 47 -4.05 -3.61 23.08
N ALA A 48 -3.21 -4.16 22.18
CA ALA A 48 -2.43 -3.36 21.24
C ALA A 48 -3.32 -2.58 20.27
N VAL A 49 -4.38 -3.21 19.75
CA VAL A 49 -5.38 -2.57 18.89
C VAL A 49 -6.12 -1.46 19.65
N GLU A 50 -6.63 -1.76 20.84
CA GLU A 50 -7.34 -0.76 21.67
C GLU A 50 -6.45 0.44 21.98
N LYS A 51 -5.19 0.18 22.33
CA LYS A 51 -4.19 1.21 22.55
C LYS A 51 -3.90 2.02 21.28
N HIS A 52 -3.77 1.38 20.12
CA HIS A 52 -3.55 2.07 18.84
C HIS A 52 -4.70 3.02 18.51
N MET A 53 -5.94 2.53 18.65
CA MET A 53 -7.15 3.34 18.45
C MET A 53 -7.26 4.48 19.46
N GLU A 54 -6.95 4.22 20.74
CA GLU A 54 -6.94 5.23 21.80
C GLU A 54 -5.87 6.31 21.58
N ASP A 55 -4.66 5.91 21.19
CA ASP A 55 -3.55 6.83 20.90
C ASP A 55 -3.91 7.73 19.71
N ASN A 56 -4.50 7.16 18.65
CA ASN A 56 -4.98 7.93 17.50
C ASN A 56 -6.12 8.89 17.91
N HIS A 57 -7.08 8.43 18.71
CA HIS A 57 -8.16 9.28 19.21
C HIS A 57 -7.63 10.44 20.07
N LYS A 58 -6.67 10.18 20.96
CA LYS A 58 -6.00 11.22 21.76
C LYS A 58 -5.23 12.20 20.89
N ALA A 59 -4.56 11.73 19.84
CA ALA A 59 -3.86 12.60 18.89
C ALA A 59 -4.85 13.51 18.14
N ARG A 60 -5.93 12.94 17.61
CA ARG A 60 -7.03 13.68 16.94
C ARG A 60 -7.68 14.70 17.87
N ALA A 61 -7.84 14.39 19.16
CA ALA A 61 -8.41 15.32 20.13
C ALA A 61 -7.53 16.57 20.36
N ARG A 62 -6.21 16.49 20.14
CA ARG A 62 -5.29 17.65 20.26
C ARG A 62 -5.45 18.64 19.10
N THR A 63 -5.96 18.18 17.97
CA THR A 63 -6.20 18.97 16.76
C THR A 63 -7.68 19.15 16.44
N ALA A 64 -8.56 18.75 17.38
CA ALA A 64 -10.01 18.84 17.26
C ALA A 64 -10.47 20.26 16.91
N GLY A 65 -11.36 20.36 15.92
CA GLY A 65 -11.89 21.62 15.40
C GLY A 65 -11.17 22.14 14.14
N ARG A 66 -10.08 21.49 13.71
CA ARG A 66 -9.51 21.71 12.37
C ARG A 66 -10.40 21.01 11.33
N PRO A 67 -10.94 21.74 10.34
CA PRO A 67 -11.68 21.11 9.26
C PRO A 67 -10.72 20.25 8.41
N ALA A 68 -11.23 19.23 7.73
CA ALA A 68 -10.49 18.46 6.71
C ALA A 68 -10.29 19.30 5.43
N ARG A 69 -9.79 20.52 5.58
CA ARG A 69 -9.40 21.43 4.51
C ARG A 69 -7.91 21.30 4.31
N VAL A 70 -7.44 21.49 3.07
CA VAL A 70 -6.04 21.46 2.67
C VAL A 70 -5.17 22.12 3.72
N ASN A 71 -5.46 23.39 4.06
CA ASN A 71 -4.66 24.19 4.99
C ASN A 71 -4.61 23.69 6.44
N ASP A 72 -5.61 22.93 6.89
CA ASP A 72 -5.80 22.52 8.29
C ASP A 72 -5.75 21.00 8.49
N PHE A 73 -5.58 20.21 7.42
CA PHE A 73 -5.53 18.75 7.48
C PHE A 73 -4.34 18.27 8.32
N ASP A 74 -4.62 17.39 9.28
CA ASP A 74 -3.63 16.93 10.24
C ASP A 74 -2.95 15.64 9.78
N PHE A 75 -1.78 15.75 9.13
CA PHE A 75 -1.03 14.58 8.69
C PHE A 75 -0.37 13.76 9.82
N SER A 76 -0.52 14.15 11.09
CA SER A 76 0.06 13.44 12.24
C SER A 76 -0.86 12.37 12.85
N VAL A 77 -2.03 12.15 12.26
CA VAL A 77 -3.04 11.19 12.73
C VAL A 77 -3.58 10.35 11.57
N TYR A 78 -4.16 9.19 11.91
CA TYR A 78 -4.93 8.40 10.94
C TYR A 78 -6.34 8.95 10.79
N HIS A 79 -6.84 8.92 9.56
CA HIS A 79 -8.12 9.49 9.15
C HIS A 79 -9.10 8.42 8.68
N GLU A 80 -10.38 8.64 8.99
CA GLU A 80 -11.49 7.86 8.45
C GLU A 80 -11.66 8.16 6.95
N TRP A 81 -12.31 7.27 6.22
CA TRP A 81 -12.44 7.40 4.77
C TRP A 81 -13.13 8.70 4.32
N ASN A 82 -14.16 9.15 5.04
CA ASN A 82 -14.86 10.39 4.73
C ASN A 82 -13.94 11.63 4.84
N GLU A 83 -13.09 11.68 5.86
CA GLU A 83 -12.10 12.77 6.04
C GLU A 83 -11.07 12.78 4.91
N ILE A 84 -10.69 11.59 4.44
CA ILE A 84 -9.79 11.41 3.29
C ILE A 84 -10.46 11.86 1.99
N ASP A 85 -11.72 11.46 1.78
CA ASP A 85 -12.52 11.83 0.62
C ASP A 85 -12.76 13.35 0.55
N ASP A 86 -13.06 13.96 1.70
CA ASP A 86 -13.20 15.41 1.84
C ASP A 86 -11.87 16.12 1.54
N PHE A 87 -10.75 15.61 2.06
CA PHE A 87 -9.43 16.19 1.83
C PHE A 87 -9.04 16.21 0.34
N ILE A 88 -9.13 15.07 -0.37
CA ILE A 88 -8.76 15.03 -1.79
C ILE A 88 -9.72 15.88 -2.66
N THR A 89 -10.98 15.99 -2.24
CA THR A 89 -11.95 16.88 -2.88
C THR A 89 -11.57 18.35 -2.64
N ASP A 90 -11.18 18.73 -1.43
CA ASP A 90 -10.74 20.08 -1.10
C ASP A 90 -9.42 20.45 -1.79
N VAL A 91 -8.49 19.51 -1.97
CA VAL A 91 -7.26 19.69 -2.77
C VAL A 91 -7.61 20.05 -4.21
N GLN A 92 -8.52 19.30 -4.85
CA GLN A 92 -8.99 19.60 -6.20
C GLN A 92 -9.64 21.00 -6.28
N GLN A 93 -10.47 21.37 -5.30
CA GLN A 93 -11.13 22.67 -5.26
C GLN A 93 -10.17 23.84 -5.00
N THR A 94 -9.11 23.60 -4.22
CA THR A 94 -8.10 24.60 -3.87
C THR A 94 -7.09 24.82 -4.99
N TYR A 95 -6.75 23.75 -5.72
CA TYR A 95 -5.78 23.78 -6.81
C TYR A 95 -6.36 23.33 -8.16
N PRO A 96 -7.49 23.89 -8.63
CA PRO A 96 -8.21 23.38 -9.80
C PRO A 96 -7.41 23.49 -11.11
N GLN A 97 -6.39 24.35 -11.15
CA GLN A 97 -5.50 24.52 -12.30
C GLN A 97 -4.44 23.41 -12.42
N ILE A 98 -4.16 22.69 -11.34
CA ILE A 98 -3.16 21.62 -11.33
C ILE A 98 -3.68 20.30 -10.76
N ALA A 99 -4.95 20.18 -10.37
CA ALA A 99 -5.48 18.97 -9.75
C ALA A 99 -6.86 18.62 -10.32
N THR A 100 -7.01 17.38 -10.77
CA THR A 100 -8.29 16.79 -11.18
C THR A 100 -8.60 15.57 -10.33
N LEU A 101 -9.88 15.31 -10.08
CA LEU A 101 -10.34 14.15 -9.33
C LEU A 101 -11.21 13.28 -10.23
N SER A 102 -10.92 11.99 -10.28
CA SER A 102 -11.66 10.99 -11.06
C SER A 102 -12.01 9.79 -10.20
N SER A 103 -12.96 8.99 -10.67
CA SER A 103 -13.40 7.75 -10.02
C SER A 103 -13.11 6.60 -10.98
N GLU A 104 -12.16 5.75 -10.61
CA GLU A 104 -11.65 4.71 -11.52
C GLU A 104 -12.44 3.40 -11.41
N ALA A 105 -13.10 3.20 -10.28
CA ALA A 105 -13.93 2.03 -10.04
C ALA A 105 -15.00 2.32 -8.98
N ALA A 106 -15.95 1.41 -8.86
CA ALA A 106 -16.79 1.29 -7.67
C ALA A 106 -16.41 0.00 -6.93
N THR A 107 -16.39 0.06 -5.60
CA THR A 107 -16.21 -1.10 -4.75
C THR A 107 -17.42 -2.02 -4.76
N PHE A 108 -17.30 -3.20 -4.15
CA PHE A 108 -18.42 -4.12 -4.02
C PHE A 108 -19.65 -3.50 -3.33
N GLU A 109 -19.46 -2.69 -2.29
CA GLU A 109 -20.54 -1.97 -1.59
C GLU A 109 -20.92 -0.64 -2.26
N GLY A 110 -20.36 -0.34 -3.44
CA GLY A 110 -20.75 0.79 -4.29
C GLY A 110 -20.09 2.13 -3.95
N ARG A 111 -19.00 2.14 -3.18
CA ARG A 111 -18.21 3.36 -2.92
C ARG A 111 -17.24 3.62 -4.07
N ALA A 112 -17.04 4.89 -4.41
CA ALA A 112 -16.09 5.27 -5.46
C ALA A 112 -14.64 5.05 -5.01
N ILE A 113 -13.83 4.43 -5.86
CA ILE A 113 -12.37 4.43 -5.72
C ILE A 113 -11.86 5.66 -6.47
N LYS A 114 -11.50 6.70 -5.72
CA LYS A 114 -11.11 8.00 -6.28
C LYS A 114 -9.59 8.12 -6.44
N THR A 115 -9.21 8.78 -7.53
CA THR A 115 -7.81 9.10 -7.84
C THR A 115 -7.68 10.60 -8.03
N LEU A 116 -6.74 11.21 -7.31
CA LEU A 116 -6.35 12.59 -7.53
C LEU A 116 -5.18 12.61 -8.50
N LYS A 117 -5.32 13.40 -9.57
CA LYS A 117 -4.28 13.64 -10.57
C LYS A 117 -3.77 15.07 -10.49
N PRO A 118 -2.61 15.32 -9.86
CA PRO A 118 -1.86 16.54 -10.07
C PRO A 118 -1.25 16.60 -11.48
N SER A 119 -1.61 17.58 -12.30
CA SER A 119 -1.07 17.78 -13.66
C SER A 119 -1.26 19.22 -14.14
N THR A 120 -0.26 19.76 -14.82
CA THR A 120 -0.23 21.17 -15.27
C THR A 120 -0.70 21.39 -16.71
N SER A 121 -1.01 20.32 -17.45
CA SER A 121 -1.43 20.40 -18.86
C SER A 121 -2.56 19.43 -19.19
N GLY A 122 -3.34 19.75 -20.22
CA GLY A 122 -4.29 18.81 -20.82
C GLY A 122 -3.65 17.82 -21.81
N GLU A 123 -2.34 17.91 -22.02
CA GLU A 123 -1.59 16.97 -22.87
C GLU A 123 -1.21 15.72 -22.07
N THR A 124 -1.08 14.58 -22.76
CA THR A 124 -0.65 13.33 -22.15
C THR A 124 0.85 13.35 -21.86
N LYS A 125 1.23 13.25 -20.59
CA LYS A 125 2.63 13.16 -20.14
C LYS A 125 2.96 11.73 -19.68
N PRO A 126 4.24 11.33 -19.65
CA PRO A 126 4.62 10.11 -18.93
C PRO A 126 4.11 10.20 -17.49
N ALA A 127 3.54 9.10 -16.99
CA ALA A 127 2.80 9.12 -15.74
C ALA A 127 3.32 8.13 -14.70
N ILE A 128 3.04 8.44 -13.44
CA ILE A 128 3.36 7.63 -12.28
C ILE A 128 2.06 7.29 -11.56
N TRP A 129 1.76 6.00 -11.43
CA TRP A 129 0.63 5.50 -10.66
C TRP A 129 1.08 5.11 -9.25
N ILE A 130 0.35 5.60 -8.23
CA ILE A 130 0.61 5.34 -6.81
C ILE A 130 -0.70 5.03 -6.11
N ASP A 131 -0.87 3.80 -5.65
CA ASP A 131 -2.04 3.39 -4.86
C ASP A 131 -1.64 2.92 -3.47
N ALA A 132 -2.60 3.01 -2.54
CA ALA A 132 -2.42 2.60 -1.15
C ALA A 132 -3.64 1.83 -0.65
N ALA A 133 -3.43 1.06 0.43
CA ALA A 133 -4.47 0.34 1.15
C ALA A 133 -5.29 -0.61 0.27
N ILE A 134 -4.67 -1.29 -0.70
CA ILE A 134 -5.27 -2.48 -1.32
C ILE A 134 -5.52 -3.57 -0.25
N HIS A 135 -4.65 -3.64 0.76
CA HIS A 135 -4.97 -4.24 2.05
C HIS A 135 -5.36 -3.15 3.06
N CYS A 136 -6.59 -3.21 3.54
CA CYS A 136 -7.17 -2.12 4.31
C CYS A 136 -6.58 -1.91 5.72
N ARG A 137 -5.98 -2.94 6.36
CA ARG A 137 -5.30 -2.79 7.67
C ARG A 137 -4.02 -1.95 7.64
N GLU A 138 -3.46 -1.70 6.46
CA GLU A 138 -2.15 -1.08 6.26
C GLU A 138 -2.22 0.46 6.30
N TRP A 139 -2.85 1.04 7.33
CA TRP A 139 -3.22 2.47 7.39
C TRP A 139 -2.08 3.47 7.09
N ILE A 140 -0.82 3.10 7.37
CA ILE A 140 0.34 3.95 7.10
C ILE A 140 0.54 4.22 5.60
N SER A 141 0.13 3.30 4.71
CA SER A 141 0.21 3.53 3.26
C SER A 141 -0.69 4.69 2.84
N THR A 142 -1.93 4.72 3.34
CA THR A 142 -2.89 5.79 3.05
C THR A 142 -2.38 7.13 3.58
N ALA A 143 -1.95 7.18 4.84
CA ALA A 143 -1.44 8.42 5.43
C ALA A 143 -0.21 8.97 4.67
N THR A 144 0.68 8.08 4.21
CA THR A 144 1.87 8.45 3.42
C THR A 144 1.51 9.00 2.04
N VAL A 145 0.52 8.40 1.35
CA VAL A 145 0.05 8.89 0.05
C VAL A 145 -0.66 10.25 0.18
N LEU A 146 -1.44 10.47 1.23
CA LEU A 146 -2.08 11.77 1.48
C LEU A 146 -1.06 12.88 1.72
N TYR A 147 0.00 12.59 2.47
CA TYR A 147 1.11 13.52 2.63
C TYR A 147 1.77 13.85 1.28
N ALA A 148 1.99 12.85 0.41
CA ALA A 148 2.55 13.10 -0.91
C ALA A 148 1.66 14.03 -1.76
N ILE A 149 0.35 13.79 -1.78
CA ILE A 149 -0.63 14.67 -2.45
C ILE A 149 -0.47 16.12 -1.98
N ASP A 150 -0.40 16.33 -0.67
CA ASP A 150 -0.21 17.66 -0.06
C ASP A 150 1.09 18.31 -0.51
N GLN A 151 2.20 17.58 -0.44
CA GLN A 151 3.51 18.12 -0.81
C GLN A 151 3.59 18.47 -2.31
N PHE A 152 3.08 17.61 -3.20
CA PHE A 152 3.07 17.90 -4.63
C PHE A 152 2.20 19.12 -4.97
N THR A 153 1.02 19.23 -4.37
CA THR A 153 0.08 20.31 -4.69
C THR A 153 0.47 21.65 -4.05
N ARG A 154 0.91 21.66 -2.78
CA ARG A 154 1.30 22.89 -2.08
C ARG A 154 2.62 23.47 -2.55
N GLN A 155 3.58 22.61 -2.92
CA GLN A 155 4.91 23.07 -3.29
C GLN A 155 5.02 23.45 -4.78
N TYR A 156 4.03 23.12 -5.61
CA TYR A 156 4.00 23.54 -7.01
C TYR A 156 4.11 25.06 -7.17
N GLY A 157 5.04 25.51 -8.02
CA GLY A 157 5.37 26.93 -8.23
C GLY A 157 6.27 27.55 -7.15
N THR A 158 6.68 26.79 -6.13
CA THR A 158 7.57 27.26 -5.05
C THR A 158 8.82 26.40 -4.90
N ASP A 159 8.68 25.08 -4.86
CA ASP A 159 9.81 24.15 -4.93
C ASP A 159 10.15 23.84 -6.40
N PRO A 160 11.38 24.13 -6.87
CA PRO A 160 11.75 23.91 -8.26
C PRO A 160 11.66 22.45 -8.71
N THR A 161 11.94 21.50 -7.81
CA THR A 161 11.92 20.06 -8.13
C THR A 161 10.48 19.59 -8.32
N VAL A 162 9.60 19.89 -7.37
CA VAL A 162 8.17 19.56 -7.47
C VAL A 162 7.54 20.23 -8.69
N THR A 163 7.89 21.49 -8.95
CA THR A 163 7.39 22.23 -10.12
C THR A 163 7.80 21.53 -11.42
N GLN A 164 9.08 21.21 -11.59
CA GLN A 164 9.56 20.50 -12.76
C GLN A 164 8.86 19.15 -12.94
N LEU A 165 8.75 18.36 -11.87
CA LEU A 165 8.13 17.04 -11.93
C LEU A 165 6.65 17.10 -12.33
N LEU A 166 5.88 18.09 -11.86
CA LEU A 166 4.48 18.25 -12.30
C LEU A 166 4.35 18.87 -13.69
N ASP A 167 5.34 19.65 -14.12
CA ASP A 167 5.40 20.19 -15.48
C ASP A 167 5.71 19.12 -16.53
N GLU A 168 6.49 18.10 -16.18
CA GLU A 168 6.94 17.09 -17.13
C GLU A 168 6.26 15.71 -16.96
N LEU A 169 5.65 15.44 -15.80
CA LEU A 169 4.99 14.16 -15.50
C LEU A 169 3.56 14.34 -14.97
N ASP A 170 2.75 13.31 -15.21
CA ASP A 170 1.46 13.15 -14.57
C ASP A 170 1.56 12.21 -13.36
N TRP A 171 0.88 12.53 -12.26
CA TRP A 171 0.88 11.70 -11.06
C TRP A 171 -0.55 11.27 -10.75
N TYR A 172 -0.80 9.98 -10.62
CA TYR A 172 -2.08 9.42 -10.23
C TYR A 172 -1.99 8.87 -8.82
N PHE A 173 -2.64 9.53 -7.86
CA PHE A 173 -2.66 9.10 -6.46
C PHE A 173 -4.03 8.52 -6.10
N THR A 174 -4.06 7.25 -5.68
CA THR A 174 -5.25 6.55 -5.17
C THR A 174 -5.04 6.19 -3.69
N PRO A 175 -5.41 7.07 -2.74
CA PRO A 175 -5.05 6.89 -1.33
C PRO A 175 -5.72 5.69 -0.65
N VAL A 176 -6.88 5.26 -1.16
CA VAL A 176 -7.66 4.15 -0.61
C VAL A 176 -8.19 3.30 -1.77
N PHE A 177 -7.45 2.24 -2.12
CA PHE A 177 -7.85 1.28 -3.13
C PHE A 177 -9.03 0.42 -2.63
N ASN A 178 -8.91 -0.16 -1.43
CA ASN A 178 -9.93 -1.02 -0.83
C ASN A 178 -10.84 -0.22 0.11
N VAL A 179 -11.73 0.61 -0.46
CA VAL A 179 -12.55 1.54 0.34
C VAL A 179 -13.44 0.80 1.34
N ASP A 180 -14.13 -0.25 0.93
CA ASP A 180 -15.05 -0.99 1.82
C ASP A 180 -14.29 -1.65 2.97
N GLY A 181 -13.15 -2.29 2.67
CA GLY A 181 -12.28 -2.85 3.68
C GLY A 181 -11.75 -1.77 4.63
N TYR A 182 -11.33 -0.61 4.11
CA TYR A 182 -10.81 0.48 4.91
C TYR A 182 -11.87 0.98 5.89
N VAL A 183 -13.09 1.29 5.41
CA VAL A 183 -14.22 1.66 6.27
C VAL A 183 -14.46 0.59 7.35
N TYR A 184 -14.48 -0.68 6.97
CA TYR A 184 -14.69 -1.79 7.92
C TYR A 184 -13.65 -1.82 9.05
N THR A 185 -12.39 -1.47 8.78
CA THR A 185 -11.33 -1.41 9.83
C THR A 185 -11.56 -0.31 10.88
N TRP A 186 -12.40 0.70 10.58
CA TRP A 186 -12.74 1.78 11.50
C TRP A 186 -14.03 1.52 12.29
N GLU A 187 -14.91 0.63 11.82
CA GLU A 187 -16.24 0.40 12.42
C GLU A 187 -16.17 -0.13 13.86
N ALA A 188 -15.19 -1.00 14.14
CA ALA A 188 -14.97 -1.55 15.47
C ALA A 188 -13.51 -1.98 15.65
N PRO A 189 -12.94 -1.92 16.87
CA PRO A 189 -11.54 -2.29 17.08
C PRO A 189 -11.22 -3.74 16.65
N GLU A 190 -12.15 -4.68 16.81
CA GLU A 190 -11.99 -6.07 16.36
C GLU A 190 -11.79 -6.22 14.84
N ASN A 191 -12.25 -5.25 14.05
CA ASN A 191 -12.09 -5.24 12.60
C ASN A 191 -10.78 -4.59 12.15
N ARG A 192 -10.03 -3.95 13.06
CA ARG A 192 -8.84 -3.14 12.73
C ARG A 192 -7.79 -3.88 11.90
N LEU A 193 -7.71 -5.20 12.04
CA LEU A 193 -6.77 -6.06 11.34
C LEU A 193 -7.36 -6.75 10.10
N TRP A 194 -8.54 -6.34 9.64
CA TRP A 194 -9.13 -6.82 8.39
C TRP A 194 -8.23 -6.47 7.19
N ARG A 195 -8.05 -7.42 6.28
CA ARG A 195 -7.12 -7.30 5.14
C ARG A 195 -7.83 -7.21 3.79
N LYS A 196 -8.81 -8.09 3.60
CA LYS A 196 -9.50 -8.35 2.32
C LYS A 196 -10.46 -7.22 1.95
N ASN A 197 -11.08 -7.28 0.77
CA ASN A 197 -12.25 -6.45 0.49
C ASN A 197 -13.49 -6.97 1.27
N ARG A 198 -14.69 -6.51 0.89
CA ARG A 198 -15.97 -6.84 1.55
C ARG A 198 -16.95 -7.60 0.65
N SER A 199 -16.49 -8.20 -0.44
CA SER A 199 -17.35 -8.96 -1.33
C SER A 199 -17.94 -10.21 -0.67
N THR A 200 -19.18 -10.54 -1.01
CA THR A 200 -19.81 -11.77 -0.51
C THR A 200 -19.19 -13.00 -1.17
N GLN A 201 -18.93 -14.04 -0.37
CA GLN A 201 -18.35 -15.29 -0.84
C GLN A 201 -19.26 -16.49 -0.54
N PRO A 202 -19.10 -17.61 -1.25
CA PRO A 202 -19.78 -18.85 -0.86
C PRO A 202 -19.41 -19.25 0.57
N GLY A 203 -20.42 -19.50 1.42
CA GLY A 203 -20.22 -19.87 2.82
C GLY A 203 -20.25 -18.66 3.78
N PRO A 204 -19.70 -18.81 5.01
CA PRO A 204 -19.81 -17.79 6.05
C PRO A 204 -18.77 -16.66 5.94
N CYS A 205 -17.78 -16.81 5.08
CA CYS A 205 -16.62 -15.92 5.00
C CYS A 205 -16.83 -14.80 3.98
N VAL A 206 -16.12 -13.69 4.19
CA VAL A 206 -16.29 -12.47 3.39
C VAL A 206 -14.95 -12.05 2.81
N GLY A 207 -14.98 -11.53 1.60
CA GLY A 207 -13.90 -10.84 0.93
C GLY A 207 -12.86 -11.74 0.25
N VAL A 208 -12.11 -11.11 -0.65
CA VAL A 208 -10.98 -11.61 -1.43
C VAL A 208 -9.74 -10.79 -1.09
N ASP A 209 -8.57 -11.43 -1.07
CA ASP A 209 -7.30 -10.72 -1.05
C ASP A 209 -7.11 -10.06 -2.42
N LEU A 210 -7.31 -8.75 -2.48
CA LEU A 210 -7.22 -7.98 -3.71
C LEU A 210 -5.81 -8.06 -4.35
N ASN A 211 -4.76 -8.34 -3.57
CA ASN A 211 -3.41 -8.54 -4.12
C ASN A 211 -3.10 -10.02 -4.41
N ARG A 212 -4.15 -10.84 -4.60
CA ARG A 212 -4.11 -12.20 -5.19
C ARG A 212 -5.09 -12.35 -6.35
N ASN A 213 -5.81 -11.30 -6.72
CA ASN A 213 -6.91 -11.33 -7.67
C ASN A 213 -6.53 -10.88 -9.10
N TRP A 214 -5.25 -10.63 -9.39
CA TRP A 214 -4.81 -10.10 -10.68
C TRP A 214 -4.54 -11.22 -11.70
N ASP A 215 -4.76 -10.95 -13.00
CA ASP A 215 -4.53 -11.90 -14.10
C ASP A 215 -3.05 -12.05 -14.48
N ASP A 216 -2.23 -12.42 -13.51
CA ASP A 216 -0.83 -12.76 -13.70
C ASP A 216 -0.45 -13.94 -12.79
N HIS A 217 -0.27 -15.11 -13.40
CA HIS A 217 -0.06 -16.37 -12.68
C HIS A 217 -1.11 -16.63 -11.58
N PHE A 218 -2.37 -16.27 -11.87
CA PHE A 218 -3.49 -16.33 -10.93
C PHE A 218 -3.59 -17.70 -10.24
N ALA A 219 -3.64 -17.69 -8.90
CA ALA A 219 -3.79 -18.88 -8.05
C ALA A 219 -2.68 -19.96 -8.16
N GLU A 220 -1.52 -19.66 -8.76
CA GLU A 220 -0.41 -20.61 -8.87
C GLU A 220 0.38 -20.81 -7.55
N THR A 221 0.71 -19.73 -6.84
CA THR A 221 1.50 -19.82 -5.59
C THR A 221 1.24 -18.66 -4.64
N GLY A 222 1.43 -18.88 -3.34
CA GLY A 222 1.24 -17.85 -2.31
C GLY A 222 -0.21 -17.35 -2.17
N ALA A 223 -1.19 -18.10 -2.67
CA ALA A 223 -2.62 -17.80 -2.64
C ALA A 223 -3.43 -19.03 -2.17
N SER A 224 -4.69 -18.81 -1.78
CA SER A 224 -5.56 -19.87 -1.26
C SER A 224 -6.91 -19.95 -1.99
N PRO A 225 -7.46 -21.15 -2.26
CA PRO A 225 -8.81 -21.31 -2.80
C PRO A 225 -9.90 -21.31 -1.73
N ASP A 226 -9.54 -21.37 -0.44
CA ASP A 226 -10.49 -21.31 0.68
C ASP A 226 -10.99 -19.86 0.89
N PRO A 227 -12.31 -19.58 0.75
CA PRO A 227 -12.89 -18.25 0.99
C PRO A 227 -12.64 -17.67 2.39
N CYS A 228 -12.38 -18.53 3.38
CA CYS A 228 -12.06 -18.11 4.74
C CYS A 228 -10.59 -17.72 4.94
N SER A 229 -9.73 -18.04 4.00
CA SER A 229 -8.33 -17.63 4.05
C SER A 229 -8.17 -16.12 3.88
N ILE A 230 -7.19 -15.55 4.58
CA ILE A 230 -6.77 -14.15 4.44
C ILE A 230 -6.09 -13.86 3.09
N ILE A 231 -5.60 -14.90 2.42
CA ILE A 231 -4.98 -14.86 1.08
C ILE A 231 -5.87 -15.54 0.03
N TYR A 232 -7.19 -15.51 0.24
CA TYR A 232 -8.15 -16.07 -0.72
C TYR A 232 -8.08 -15.31 -2.05
N HIS A 233 -7.81 -16.00 -3.16
CA HIS A 233 -7.60 -15.37 -4.47
C HIS A 233 -8.87 -14.96 -5.20
N GLY A 234 -10.05 -15.35 -4.73
CA GLY A 234 -11.30 -15.13 -5.47
C GLY A 234 -11.59 -16.22 -6.49
N MET A 235 -12.74 -16.12 -7.16
CA MET A 235 -13.24 -17.19 -8.05
C MET A 235 -12.55 -17.23 -9.42
N ALA A 236 -11.98 -16.11 -9.84
CA ALA A 236 -11.32 -15.91 -11.13
C ALA A 236 -10.44 -14.66 -11.03
N PRO A 237 -9.46 -14.48 -11.94
CA PRO A 237 -8.76 -13.20 -12.03
C PRO A 237 -9.76 -12.07 -12.30
N PHE A 238 -9.54 -10.93 -11.65
CA PHE A 238 -10.40 -9.75 -11.67
C PHE A 238 -11.85 -10.02 -11.28
N SER A 239 -12.11 -11.04 -10.44
CA SER A 239 -13.45 -11.28 -9.89
C SER A 239 -13.96 -10.08 -9.09
N GLU A 240 -13.05 -9.34 -8.46
CA GLU A 240 -13.41 -8.19 -7.62
C GLU A 240 -13.52 -6.90 -8.47
N PRO A 241 -14.60 -6.11 -8.28
CA PRO A 241 -14.81 -4.89 -9.06
C PRO A 241 -13.71 -3.86 -8.83
N GLU A 242 -13.08 -3.85 -7.65
CA GLU A 242 -11.96 -2.96 -7.33
C GLU A 242 -10.76 -3.24 -8.25
N THR A 243 -10.28 -4.49 -8.29
CA THR A 243 -9.13 -4.87 -9.13
C THR A 243 -9.43 -4.76 -10.61
N ARG A 244 -10.68 -5.03 -11.03
CA ARG A 244 -11.08 -4.92 -12.43
C ARG A 244 -11.09 -3.47 -12.91
N GLY A 245 -11.67 -2.55 -12.13
CA GLY A 245 -11.72 -1.16 -12.54
C GLY A 245 -10.33 -0.51 -12.59
N ILE A 246 -9.44 -0.84 -11.64
CA ILE A 246 -8.06 -0.34 -11.69
C ILE A 246 -7.25 -0.98 -12.82
N SER A 247 -7.45 -2.26 -13.12
CA SER A 247 -6.76 -2.86 -14.28
C SER A 247 -7.23 -2.25 -15.60
N ASP A 248 -8.54 -2.02 -15.76
CA ASP A 248 -9.10 -1.31 -16.91
C ASP A 248 -8.54 0.12 -17.02
N PHE A 249 -8.41 0.84 -15.90
CA PHE A 249 -7.80 2.17 -15.89
C PHE A 249 -6.35 2.13 -16.39
N VAL A 250 -5.51 1.29 -15.79
CA VAL A 250 -4.07 1.23 -16.11
C VAL A 250 -3.84 0.82 -17.57
N LEU A 251 -4.60 -0.15 -18.09
CA LEU A 251 -4.52 -0.57 -19.49
C LEU A 251 -4.91 0.54 -20.48
N ASN A 252 -5.80 1.46 -20.07
CA ASN A 252 -6.21 2.59 -20.89
C ASN A 252 -5.29 3.82 -20.78
N HIS A 253 -4.25 3.76 -19.93
CA HIS A 253 -3.28 4.85 -19.73
C HIS A 253 -1.84 4.35 -20.00
N PRO A 254 -1.49 4.05 -21.28
CA PRO A 254 -0.17 3.52 -21.66
C PRO A 254 1.00 4.49 -21.38
N GLU A 255 0.70 5.74 -21.05
CA GLU A 255 1.67 6.72 -20.57
C GLU A 255 2.18 6.43 -19.17
N ILE A 256 1.51 5.58 -18.37
CA ILE A 256 1.99 5.14 -17.06
C ILE A 256 3.30 4.36 -17.22
N LYS A 257 4.39 4.91 -16.68
CA LYS A 257 5.74 4.33 -16.73
C LYS A 257 6.18 3.72 -15.41
N VAL A 258 5.55 4.11 -14.31
CA VAL A 258 5.80 3.58 -12.97
C VAL A 258 4.49 3.18 -12.30
N TYR A 259 4.49 2.03 -11.62
CA TYR A 259 3.40 1.57 -10.76
C TYR A 259 3.96 1.32 -9.36
N LEU A 260 3.52 2.10 -8.36
CA LEU A 260 3.90 1.94 -6.95
C LEU A 260 2.70 1.49 -6.12
N ALA A 261 2.67 0.20 -5.78
CA ALA A 261 1.70 -0.35 -4.83
C ALA A 261 2.23 -0.12 -3.40
N MET A 262 1.65 0.82 -2.66
CA MET A 262 2.09 1.16 -1.30
C MET A 262 1.42 0.25 -0.26
N HIS A 263 2.26 -0.45 0.49
CA HIS A 263 1.91 -1.46 1.48
C HIS A 263 2.58 -1.18 2.83
N SER A 264 2.23 -1.97 3.84
CA SER A 264 3.04 -2.13 5.05
C SER A 264 2.85 -3.53 5.61
N TYR A 265 3.78 -4.11 6.37
CA TYR A 265 5.05 -3.57 6.84
C TYR A 265 6.17 -4.51 6.44
N SER A 266 7.41 -4.02 6.41
CA SER A 266 8.66 -4.80 6.45
C SER A 266 9.88 -3.96 6.01
N GLN A 267 9.68 -2.71 5.59
CA GLN A 267 10.72 -1.85 5.00
C GLN A 267 11.36 -2.49 3.76
N LEU A 268 10.57 -2.73 2.71
CA LEU A 268 11.00 -3.38 1.48
C LEU A 268 10.64 -2.56 0.24
N TRP A 269 11.49 -2.61 -0.77
CA TRP A 269 11.22 -2.19 -2.14
C TRP A 269 11.27 -3.43 -3.03
N ILE A 270 10.10 -3.88 -3.45
CA ILE A 270 9.90 -5.18 -4.06
C ILE A 270 9.59 -5.02 -5.55
N SER A 271 10.43 -5.58 -6.43
CA SER A 271 10.19 -5.63 -7.87
C SER A 271 9.66 -7.00 -8.32
N PRO A 272 9.13 -7.13 -9.56
CA PRO A 272 8.84 -8.41 -10.18
C PRO A 272 10.09 -9.31 -10.31
N TRP A 273 9.94 -10.63 -10.40
CA TRP A 273 8.69 -11.39 -10.20
C TRP A 273 8.52 -11.81 -8.75
N GLY A 274 7.27 -12.10 -8.37
CA GLY A 274 6.96 -12.80 -7.13
C GLY A 274 6.85 -14.30 -7.27
N TYR A 275 6.50 -14.81 -8.45
CA TYR A 275 6.21 -16.23 -8.65
C TYR A 275 7.42 -17.04 -9.16
N ASP A 276 8.41 -16.40 -9.79
CA ASP A 276 9.56 -17.06 -10.42
C ASP A 276 10.91 -16.49 -9.94
N TYR A 277 11.90 -17.40 -9.78
CA TYR A 277 13.29 -17.05 -9.51
C TYR A 277 14.02 -16.51 -10.75
N ALA A 278 13.50 -16.70 -11.96
CA ALA A 278 13.99 -16.03 -13.16
C ALA A 278 13.82 -14.52 -13.03
N ARG A 279 14.82 -13.74 -13.48
CA ARG A 279 14.73 -12.28 -13.43
C ARG A 279 13.94 -11.77 -14.64
N PRO A 280 13.07 -10.75 -14.48
CA PRO A 280 12.46 -10.10 -15.62
C PRO A 280 13.54 -9.44 -16.52
N PRO A 281 13.32 -9.33 -17.85
CA PRO A 281 14.32 -8.75 -18.77
C PRO A 281 14.86 -7.38 -18.34
N GLN A 282 14.01 -6.50 -17.80
CA GLN A 282 14.38 -5.15 -17.35
C GLN A 282 14.72 -5.06 -15.85
N TYR A 283 14.98 -6.20 -15.18
CA TYR A 283 15.29 -6.21 -13.74
C TYR A 283 16.43 -5.26 -13.33
N HIS A 284 17.45 -5.11 -14.17
CA HIS A 284 18.59 -4.23 -13.88
C HIS A 284 18.16 -2.75 -13.78
N LEU A 285 17.20 -2.30 -14.60
CA LEU A 285 16.62 -0.95 -14.52
C LEU A 285 15.76 -0.81 -13.26
N GLN A 286 14.92 -1.81 -12.99
CA GLN A 286 14.07 -1.83 -11.79
C GLN A 286 14.91 -1.74 -10.51
N ASN A 287 15.96 -2.56 -10.42
CA ASN A 287 16.85 -2.60 -9.28
C ASN A 287 17.62 -1.28 -9.11
N ALA A 288 18.04 -0.64 -10.19
CA ALA A 288 18.78 0.62 -10.12
C ALA A 288 17.91 1.78 -9.61
N MET A 289 16.68 1.93 -10.13
CA MET A 289 15.73 2.94 -9.63
C MET A 289 15.34 2.67 -8.18
N ALA A 290 15.04 1.42 -7.81
CA ALA A 290 14.67 1.07 -6.44
C ALA A 290 15.79 1.34 -5.43
N LEU A 291 17.06 1.09 -5.80
CA LEU A 291 18.22 1.46 -4.96
C LEU A 291 18.39 2.98 -4.83
N ALA A 292 18.12 3.75 -5.90
CA ALA A 292 18.16 5.21 -5.83
C ALA A 292 17.07 5.75 -4.90
N ALA A 293 15.84 5.23 -5.04
CA ALA A 293 14.70 5.58 -4.20
C ALA A 293 14.92 5.20 -2.72
N GLU A 294 15.46 3.99 -2.46
CA GLU A 294 15.87 3.56 -1.11
C GLU A 294 16.91 4.51 -0.52
N SER A 295 17.94 4.85 -1.28
CA SER A 295 19.02 5.70 -0.79
C SER A 295 18.52 7.10 -0.45
N ALA A 296 17.61 7.65 -1.27
CA ALA A 296 16.97 8.94 -1.00
C ALA A 296 16.11 8.88 0.27
N SER A 297 15.35 7.80 0.45
CA SER A 297 14.53 7.60 1.63
C SER A 297 15.35 7.46 2.91
N ARG A 298 16.34 6.56 2.89
CA ARG A 298 17.23 6.31 4.02
C ARG A 298 18.03 7.55 4.42
N ALA A 299 18.31 8.47 3.51
CA ALA A 299 19.03 9.71 3.83
C ALA A 299 18.29 10.63 4.81
N VAL A 300 16.96 10.51 4.93
CA VAL A 300 16.14 11.40 5.78
C VAL A 300 16.24 11.02 7.27
N HIS A 301 16.01 9.75 7.59
CA HIS A 301 15.98 9.27 8.99
C HIS A 301 16.90 8.08 9.27
N GLY A 302 17.68 7.62 8.29
CA GLY A 302 18.58 6.48 8.44
C GLY A 302 17.89 5.13 8.47
N VAL A 303 16.61 5.05 8.10
CA VAL A 303 15.83 3.80 8.10
C VAL A 303 16.13 3.00 6.83
N PRO A 304 16.68 1.78 6.93
CA PRO A 304 17.03 1.00 5.76
C PRO A 304 15.84 0.24 5.21
N TYR A 305 15.72 0.23 3.88
CA TYR A 305 14.80 -0.66 3.17
C TYR A 305 15.60 -1.69 2.38
N ARG A 306 15.10 -2.94 2.29
CA ARG A 306 15.73 -3.95 1.43
C ARG A 306 15.11 -3.88 0.04
N VAL A 307 15.97 -3.78 -0.97
CA VAL A 307 15.60 -3.82 -2.39
C VAL A 307 15.76 -5.23 -2.94
N GLY A 308 14.80 -5.73 -3.70
CA GLY A 308 14.90 -7.04 -4.35
C GLY A 308 13.57 -7.55 -4.89
N ARG A 309 13.54 -8.80 -5.35
CA ARG A 309 12.30 -9.42 -5.87
C ARG A 309 11.55 -10.11 -4.75
N SER A 310 10.21 -10.19 -4.84
CA SER A 310 9.40 -10.74 -3.74
C SER A 310 9.85 -12.14 -3.35
N ILE A 311 10.14 -12.99 -4.34
CA ILE A 311 10.60 -14.36 -4.10
C ILE A 311 11.94 -14.43 -3.35
N GLU A 312 12.81 -13.42 -3.46
CA GLU A 312 14.14 -13.39 -2.83
C GLU A 312 14.11 -12.77 -1.44
N ILE A 313 13.35 -11.67 -1.26
CA ILE A 313 13.43 -10.85 -0.06
C ILE A 313 12.23 -10.98 0.88
N LEU A 314 11.14 -11.56 0.40
CA LEU A 314 9.88 -11.71 1.14
C LEU A 314 9.36 -13.16 1.07
N TYR A 315 8.57 -13.54 0.08
CA TYR A 315 8.09 -14.91 -0.21
C TYR A 315 7.58 -15.04 -1.66
N ALA A 316 7.41 -16.28 -2.13
CA ALA A 316 6.84 -16.58 -3.44
C ALA A 316 5.34 -16.28 -3.49
N VAL A 317 4.91 -15.50 -4.47
CA VAL A 317 3.53 -15.02 -4.58
C VAL A 317 3.13 -14.81 -6.04
N SER A 318 1.89 -15.12 -6.38
CA SER A 318 1.30 -14.83 -7.69
C SER A 318 -0.04 -14.08 -7.57
N GLY A 319 -0.57 -13.62 -8.71
CA GLY A 319 -1.83 -12.87 -8.78
C GLY A 319 -1.76 -11.47 -8.16
N GLY A 320 -0.57 -10.87 -8.07
CA GLY A 320 -0.36 -9.55 -7.47
C GLY A 320 -0.30 -8.42 -8.49
N ALA A 321 -0.70 -7.21 -8.05
CA ALA A 321 -0.78 -6.01 -8.90
C ALA A 321 0.54 -5.65 -9.58
N ARG A 322 1.65 -5.75 -8.83
CA ARG A 322 3.00 -5.42 -9.29
C ARG A 322 3.44 -6.28 -10.49
N ASP A 323 3.25 -7.59 -10.40
CA ASP A 323 3.70 -8.50 -11.46
C ASP A 323 2.80 -8.36 -12.70
N TRP A 324 1.49 -8.21 -12.50
CA TRP A 324 0.54 -7.91 -13.58
C TRP A 324 0.85 -6.57 -14.28
N ALA A 325 1.14 -5.50 -13.54
CA ALA A 325 1.44 -4.20 -14.12
C ALA A 325 2.67 -4.25 -15.03
N TYR A 326 3.68 -5.04 -14.64
CA TYR A 326 4.86 -5.26 -15.44
C TYR A 326 4.61 -6.17 -16.66
N ASP A 327 4.00 -7.34 -16.47
CA ASP A 327 3.83 -8.33 -17.55
C ASP A 327 2.73 -7.95 -18.56
N LYS A 328 1.56 -7.56 -18.05
CA LYS A 328 0.34 -7.41 -18.85
C LYS A 328 0.09 -5.96 -19.25
N ALA A 329 0.39 -5.01 -18.36
CA ALA A 329 0.21 -3.59 -18.65
C ALA A 329 1.48 -2.92 -19.23
N GLY A 330 2.61 -3.61 -19.27
CA GLY A 330 3.86 -3.11 -19.87
C GLY A 330 4.53 -1.98 -19.09
N VAL A 331 4.19 -1.81 -17.80
CA VAL A 331 4.78 -0.80 -16.93
C VAL A 331 6.13 -1.31 -16.44
N THR A 332 7.22 -0.85 -17.05
CA THR A 332 8.57 -1.38 -16.76
C THR A 332 8.96 -1.23 -15.29
N TYR A 333 8.63 -0.10 -14.67
CA TYR A 333 9.00 0.21 -13.29
C TYR A 333 7.82 -0.08 -12.34
N SER A 334 7.53 -1.35 -12.09
CA SER A 334 6.49 -1.76 -11.13
C SER A 334 7.10 -2.20 -9.80
N TYR A 335 6.55 -1.70 -8.70
CA TYR A 335 7.01 -2.06 -7.36
C TYR A 335 5.87 -2.24 -6.37
N THR A 336 6.13 -3.07 -5.37
CA THR A 336 5.45 -3.03 -4.08
C THR A 336 6.39 -2.42 -3.05
N VAL A 337 5.96 -1.39 -2.34
CA VAL A 337 6.76 -0.78 -1.26
C VAL A 337 6.12 -1.13 0.08
N GLU A 338 6.82 -1.92 0.89
CA GLU A 338 6.41 -2.24 2.26
C GLU A 338 7.00 -1.19 3.19
N LEU A 339 6.16 -0.30 3.73
CA LEU A 339 6.57 0.79 4.62
C LEU A 339 7.00 0.28 6.00
N ARG A 340 7.25 1.21 6.93
CA ARG A 340 7.54 0.91 8.33
C ARG A 340 6.45 0.05 8.98
N ASP A 341 6.78 -0.75 10.00
CA ASP A 341 8.12 -1.01 10.55
C ASP A 341 8.62 -2.41 10.15
N THR A 342 9.42 -3.06 11.01
CA THR A 342 9.93 -4.42 10.80
C THR A 342 9.30 -5.44 11.75
N GLY A 343 8.16 -5.10 12.38
CA GLY A 343 7.35 -6.00 13.20
C GLY A 343 7.06 -5.52 14.62
N ARG A 344 7.76 -4.50 15.15
CA ARG A 344 7.52 -4.02 16.52
C ARG A 344 6.07 -3.60 16.74
N TYR A 345 5.51 -2.90 15.78
CA TYR A 345 4.10 -2.49 15.74
C TYR A 345 3.35 -3.16 14.59
N GLY A 346 4.05 -3.52 13.51
CA GLY A 346 3.44 -4.09 12.32
C GLY A 346 2.38 -3.16 11.75
N PHE A 347 1.15 -3.67 11.58
CA PHE A 347 0.02 -2.88 11.08
C PHE A 347 -0.52 -1.83 12.06
N LEU A 348 -0.08 -1.85 13.32
CA LEU A 348 -0.51 -0.95 14.39
C LEU A 348 0.53 0.15 14.67
N LEU A 349 1.20 0.62 13.61
CA LEU A 349 2.22 1.67 13.70
C LEU A 349 1.63 2.93 14.34
N PRO A 350 2.24 3.48 15.41
CA PRO A 350 1.64 4.56 16.19
C PRO A 350 1.60 5.89 15.39
N PRO A 351 0.66 6.80 15.72
CA PRO A 351 0.49 8.07 14.99
C PRO A 351 1.76 8.94 14.90
N ASP A 352 2.62 8.91 15.93
CA ASP A 352 3.88 9.66 15.95
C ASP A 352 4.93 9.16 14.95
N GLN A 353 4.69 8.03 14.28
CA GLN A 353 5.50 7.50 13.19
C GLN A 353 4.94 7.84 11.80
N ILE A 354 3.76 8.46 11.70
CA ILE A 354 3.15 8.81 10.40
C ILE A 354 4.04 9.81 9.65
N ILE A 355 4.30 10.97 10.26
CA ILE A 355 5.11 12.02 9.65
C ILE A 355 6.53 11.53 9.32
N PRO A 356 7.28 10.87 10.23
CA PRO A 356 8.59 10.32 9.88
C PRO A 356 8.56 9.34 8.69
N THR A 357 7.53 8.49 8.59
CA THR A 357 7.41 7.56 7.45
C THR A 357 7.12 8.31 6.15
N ALA A 358 6.29 9.35 6.21
CA ALA A 358 5.95 10.16 5.05
C ALA A 358 7.11 11.04 4.59
N GLU A 359 7.82 11.68 5.51
CA GLU A 359 9.00 12.51 5.26
C GLU A 359 10.14 11.72 4.61
N GLU A 360 10.39 10.48 5.06
CA GLU A 360 11.39 9.63 4.39
C GLU A 360 10.91 9.04 3.07
N THR A 361 9.60 8.85 2.87
CA THR A 361 9.09 8.30 1.61
C THR A 361 9.04 9.37 0.51
N PHE A 362 8.80 10.64 0.86
CA PHE A 362 8.61 11.70 -0.14
C PHE A 362 9.82 11.92 -1.08
N PRO A 363 11.09 11.96 -0.61
CA PRO A 363 12.25 12.02 -1.50
C PRO A 363 12.39 10.80 -2.42
N ALA A 364 11.86 9.64 -2.03
CA ALA A 364 11.82 8.48 -2.90
C ALA A 364 10.88 8.72 -4.10
N TYR A 365 9.72 9.34 -3.88
CA TYR A 365 8.83 9.74 -4.98
C TYR A 365 9.51 10.75 -5.91
N LEU A 366 10.17 11.79 -5.37
CA LEU A 366 10.91 12.76 -6.19
C LEU A 366 12.00 12.06 -7.03
N THR A 367 12.72 11.10 -6.43
CA THR A 367 13.76 10.33 -7.11
C THR A 367 13.20 9.45 -8.23
N VAL A 368 12.04 8.82 -8.00
CA VAL A 368 11.33 8.05 -9.03
C VAL A 368 10.90 8.95 -10.20
N GLY A 369 10.35 10.13 -9.91
CA GLY A 369 10.00 11.12 -10.93
C GLY A 369 11.20 11.55 -11.75
N GLN A 370 12.28 11.97 -11.07
CA GLN A 370 13.51 12.40 -11.73
C GLN A 370 14.12 11.27 -12.58
N TRP A 371 14.06 10.03 -12.10
CA TRP A 371 14.57 8.88 -12.85
C TRP A 371 13.88 8.72 -14.21
N ILE A 372 12.55 8.93 -14.28
CA ILE A 372 11.79 8.84 -15.53
C ILE A 372 12.18 9.95 -16.50
N LEU A 373 12.46 11.16 -16.02
CA LEU A 373 12.94 12.26 -16.86
C LEU A 373 14.35 11.98 -17.40
N ASP A 374 15.22 11.39 -16.58
CA ASP A 374 16.62 11.11 -16.94
C ASP A 374 16.78 9.88 -17.84
N HIS A 375 15.84 8.93 -17.79
CA HIS A 375 15.90 7.66 -18.52
C HIS A 375 14.61 7.42 -19.33
N PRO A 376 14.42 8.13 -20.46
CA PRO A 376 13.25 7.94 -21.32
C PRO A 376 13.14 6.50 -21.82
N TYR A 377 11.93 5.97 -21.74
CA TYR A 377 11.50 4.57 -21.85
C TYR A 377 11.69 3.91 -23.22
#